data_AF-A0A5C2SF66-F1
#
_entry.id   AF-A0A5C2SF66-F1
#
_cell.length_a   1.000
_cell.length_b   1.000
_cell.length_c   1.000
_cell.angle_alpha   90.00
_cell.angle_beta   90.00
_cell.angle_gamma   90.00
#
_symmetry.space_group_name_H-M   'P 1'
#
loop_
_entity.id
_entity.type
_entity.pdbx_description
1 polymer ?
#
loop_
_entity_poly.entity_id
_entity_poly.type
_entity_poly.pdbx_seq_one_letter_code
_entity_poly.pdbx_strand_id
1 'polypeptide(L)' 'MTAETMREAWKKALDDSFYDPDDEEKAFMRAATDITDEEELRRHIISVQTKAFSLYQYPCIRIFEFLR' A
#
# COMPACT_ATOMS: atom_id res chain seq x y z
N MET A 1 25.99 -12.35 6.58
CA MET A 1 24.98 -11.27 6.71
C MET A 1 23.94 -11.76 7.70
N THR A 2 23.67 -11.02 8.78
CA THR A 2 22.73 -11.47 9.82
C THR A 2 21.30 -11.08 9.43
N ALA A 3 20.29 -11.76 10.00
CA ALA A 3 18.87 -11.43 9.78
C ALA A 3 18.53 -9.97 10.16
N GLU A 4 19.32 -9.40 11.07
CA GLU A 4 19.22 -8.00 11.52
C GLU A 4 19.70 -7.03 10.43
N THR A 5 20.74 -7.38 9.67
CA THR A 5 21.20 -6.58 8.51
C THR A 5 20.17 -6.58 7.36
N MET A 6 19.44 -7.68 7.17
CA MET A 6 18.37 -7.78 6.17
C MET A 6 17.15 -6.92 6.53
N ARG A 7 16.82 -6.78 7.83
CA ARG A 7 15.75 -5.90 8.32
C ARG A 7 16.08 -4.42 8.09
N GLU A 8 17.32 -4.00 8.35
CA GLU A 8 17.72 -2.60 8.14
C GLU A 8 17.84 -2.23 6.65
N ALA A 9 18.21 -3.17 5.77
CA ALA A 9 18.25 -2.96 4.32
C ALA A 9 16.86 -2.77 3.67
N TRP A 10 15.78 -3.15 4.36
CA TRP A 10 14.39 -3.02 3.90
C TRP A 10 13.58 -1.91 4.55
N LYS A 11 14.20 -1.07 5.40
CA LYS A 11 13.65 0.23 5.81
C LYS A 11 13.66 1.24 4.67
N LYS A 12 13.04 0.90 3.54
CA LYS A 12 12.73 1.88 2.49
C LYS A 12 11.46 2.62 2.92
N ALA A 13 11.50 3.94 2.84
CA ALA A 13 10.33 4.76 3.04
C ALA A 13 9.22 4.34 2.05
N LEU A 14 7.98 4.51 2.50
CA LEU A 14 6.84 4.51 1.58
C LEU A 14 6.97 5.70 0.64
N ASP A 15 6.48 5.51 -0.58
CA ASP A 15 6.58 6.49 -1.64
C ASP A 15 5.27 6.45 -2.42
N ASP A 16 4.51 7.53 -2.32
CA ASP A 16 3.19 7.64 -2.93
C ASP A 16 3.27 7.60 -4.47
N SER A 17 4.46 7.76 -5.09
CA SER A 17 4.62 7.59 -6.54
C SER A 17 4.38 6.18 -7.05
N PHE A 18 4.34 5.18 -6.15
CA PHE A 18 3.89 3.82 -6.51
C PHE A 18 2.37 3.68 -6.55
N TYR A 19 1.60 4.68 -6.11
CA TYR A 19 0.15 4.69 -6.20
C TYR A 19 -0.26 5.04 -7.64
N ASP A 20 -0.54 4.03 -8.44
CA ASP A 20 -1.01 4.17 -9.82
C ASP A 20 -2.07 3.09 -10.14
N PRO A 21 -3.21 3.05 -9.41
CA PRO A 21 -4.21 2.03 -9.66
C PRO A 21 -5.01 2.31 -10.92
N ASP A 22 -5.32 1.26 -11.66
CA ASP A 22 -6.23 1.33 -12.80
C ASP A 22 -7.72 1.42 -12.38
N ASP A 23 -8.61 1.54 -13.37
CA ASP A 23 -10.05 1.68 -13.11
C ASP A 23 -10.67 0.42 -12.48
N GLU A 24 -10.13 -0.77 -12.75
CA GLU A 24 -10.59 -2.04 -12.19
C GLU A 24 -10.17 -2.15 -10.72
N GLU A 25 -8.91 -1.84 -10.42
CA GLU A 25 -8.37 -1.80 -9.06
C GLU A 25 -9.10 -0.74 -8.21
N LYS A 26 -9.40 0.43 -8.78
CA LYS A 26 -10.25 1.44 -8.12
C LYS A 26 -11.66 0.88 -7.89
N ALA A 27 -12.29 0.25 -8.87
CA ALA A 27 -13.63 -0.32 -8.73
C ALA A 27 -13.69 -1.41 -7.65
N PHE A 28 -12.68 -2.27 -7.59
CA PHE A 28 -12.51 -3.28 -6.54
C PHE A 28 -12.47 -2.62 -5.15
N MET A 29 -11.63 -1.61 -4.96
CA MET A 29 -11.52 -0.92 -3.67
C MET A 29 -12.79 -0.17 -3.28
N ARG A 30 -13.50 0.45 -4.23
CA ARG A 30 -14.81 1.08 -3.98
C ARG A 30 -15.84 0.05 -3.52
N ALA A 31 -15.90 -1.10 -4.18
CA ALA A 31 -16.80 -2.18 -3.79
C ALA A 31 -16.47 -2.76 -2.41
N ALA A 32 -15.18 -2.83 -2.05
CA ALA A 32 -14.73 -3.37 -0.76
C ALA A 32 -14.92 -2.39 0.42
N THR A 33 -14.91 -1.08 0.16
CA THR A 33 -14.89 -0.04 1.20
C THR A 33 -16.17 0.81 1.26
N ASP A 34 -17.02 0.74 0.25
CA ASP A 34 -18.18 1.62 0.02
C ASP A 34 -17.80 3.11 -0.14
N ILE A 35 -16.52 3.41 -0.40
CA ILE A 35 -16.01 4.77 -0.58
C ILE A 35 -16.15 5.18 -2.05
N THR A 36 -17.01 6.16 -2.33
CA THR A 36 -17.26 6.68 -3.70
C THR A 36 -16.50 7.95 -4.04
N ASP A 37 -15.99 8.68 -3.05
CA ASP A 37 -15.10 9.82 -3.28
C ASP A 37 -13.68 9.36 -3.64
N GLU A 38 -13.11 9.87 -4.72
CA GLU A 38 -11.80 9.42 -5.22
C GLU A 38 -10.65 9.81 -4.28
N GLU A 39 -10.68 11.02 -3.73
CA GLU A 39 -9.65 11.47 -2.81
C GLU A 39 -9.73 10.73 -1.46
N GLU A 40 -10.93 10.44 -0.98
CA GLU A 40 -11.15 9.60 0.19
C GLU A 40 -10.66 8.17 -0.02
N LEU A 41 -10.95 7.57 -1.20
CA LEU A 41 -10.48 6.24 -1.55
C LEU A 41 -8.94 6.19 -1.55
N ARG A 42 -8.29 7.17 -2.18
CA ARG A 42 -6.82 7.29 -2.20
C ARG A 42 -6.25 7.40 -0.78
N ARG A 43 -6.81 8.29 0.06
CA ARG A 43 -6.38 8.45 1.46
C ARG A 43 -6.54 7.15 2.24
N HIS A 44 -7.63 6.42 2.01
CA HIS A 44 -7.89 5.15 2.66
C HIS A 44 -6.84 4.10 2.27
N ILE A 45 -6.56 3.94 0.98
CA ILE A 45 -5.56 2.99 0.46
C ILE A 45 -4.17 3.27 1.02
N ILE A 46 -3.73 4.53 1.02
CA ILE A 46 -2.42 4.94 1.58
C ILE A 46 -2.37 4.70 3.09
N SER A 47 -3.47 4.95 3.81
CA SER A 47 -3.57 4.66 5.24
C SER A 47 -3.42 3.17 5.53
N VAL A 48 -4.08 2.31 4.74
CA VAL A 48 -3.96 0.85 4.84
C VAL A 48 -2.52 0.40 4.57
N GLN A 49 -1.89 0.90 3.50
CA GLN A 49 -0.48 0.63 3.22
C GLN A 49 0.41 1.01 4.42
N THR A 50 0.24 2.22 4.95
CA THR A 50 1.06 2.73 6.06
C THR A 50 0.94 1.84 7.29
N LYS A 51 -0.30 1.49 7.65
CA LYS A 51 -0.59 0.60 8.77
C LYS A 51 0.00 -0.79 8.55
N ALA A 52 -0.23 -1.40 7.38
CA ALA A 52 0.27 -2.74 7.06
C ALA A 52 1.80 -2.77 7.03
N PHE A 53 2.44 -1.77 6.41
CA PHE A 53 3.90 -1.67 6.28
C PHE A 53 4.59 -1.43 7.64
N SER A 54 3.92 -0.74 8.57
CA SER A 54 4.42 -0.58 9.94
C SER A 54 4.49 -1.90 10.72
N LEU A 55 3.63 -2.86 10.39
CA LEU A 55 3.60 -4.20 11.01
C LEU A 55 4.52 -5.17 10.27
N TYR A 56 4.45 -5.16 8.93
CA TYR A 56 5.19 -6.04 8.05
C TYR A 56 5.70 -5.26 6.84
N GLN A 57 7.02 -5.12 6.73
CA GLN A 57 7.68 -4.38 5.65
C GLN A 57 7.79 -5.20 4.35
N TYR A 58 6.70 -5.86 3.93
CA TYR A 58 6.73 -6.64 2.70
C TYR A 58 6.75 -5.72 1.47
N PRO A 59 7.59 -6.02 0.45
CA PRO A 59 7.66 -5.22 -0.77
C PRO A 59 6.30 -5.09 -1.48
N CYS A 60 5.47 -6.13 -1.46
CA CYS A 60 4.14 -6.13 -2.07
C CYS A 60 3.20 -5.07 -1.44
N ILE A 61 3.32 -4.81 -0.14
CA ILE A 61 2.55 -3.74 0.53
C ILE A 61 3.04 -2.38 0.05
N ARG A 62 4.36 -2.19 -0.08
CA ARG A 62 4.99 -0.94 -0.52
C ARG A 62 4.62 -0.52 -1.94
N ILE A 63 4.34 -1.48 -2.82
CA ILE A 63 4.00 -1.21 -4.23
C ILE A 63 2.49 -1.38 -4.53
N PHE A 64 1.65 -1.39 -3.49
CA PHE A 64 0.19 -1.52 -3.64
C PHE A 64 -0.27 -2.79 -4.37
N GLU A 65 0.48 -3.89 -4.26
CA GLU A 65 0.15 -5.17 -4.91
C GLU A 65 -1.18 -5.77 -4.42
N PHE A 66 -1.68 -5.32 -3.27
CA PHE A 66 -2.96 -5.75 -2.69
C PHE A 66 -4.19 -5.15 -3.37
N LEU A 67 -3.99 -4.28 -4.38
CA LEU A 67 -5.08 -3.70 -5.18
C LEU A 67 -5.56 -4.63 -6.31
N ARG A 68 -4.77 -5.66 -6.64
CA ARG A 68 -5.04 -6.68 -7.66
C ARG A 68 -5.91 -7.84 -7.16
#